data_AF-A0AAD1KDA7-F1
#
_entry.id   AF-A0AAD1KDA7-F1
#
_cell.length_a   1.000
_cell.length_b   1.000
_cell.length_c   1.000
_cell.angle_alpha   90.00
_cell.angle_beta   90.00
_cell.angle_gamma   90.00
#
_symmetry.space_group_name_H-M   'P 1'
#
loop_
_entity.id
_entity.type
_entity.pdbx_description
1 polymer ?
#
loop_
_entity_poly.entity_id
_entity_poly.type
_entity_poly.pdbx_seq_one_letter_code
_entity_poly.pdbx_strand_id
1 'polypeptide(L)'
;MKLLQRLSRLEQRKLSELAEQKQALQQRQAQVQGQQQQVALLESHYSQFRQGSIVGLCNSQALLQRLQPLKQSLNTQQQLLGNEQQRLQGLWQQQLGRYQRVNWFDGQQQQRQRRRLEQQEQFQLDELAGSSMARLKASGKLR
;
A
#
# COMPACT_ATOMS: atom_id res chain seq x y z
N MET A 1 8.61 1.39 -24.39
CA MET A 1 9.36 1.38 -23.12
C MET A 1 9.10 2.60 -22.23
N LYS A 2 9.28 3.85 -22.69
CA LYS A 2 9.10 5.06 -21.85
C LYS A 2 7.72 5.21 -21.18
N LEU A 3 6.64 4.80 -21.87
CA LEU A 3 5.27 4.89 -21.34
C LEU A 3 5.01 3.91 -20.18
N LEU A 4 5.44 2.64 -20.31
CA LEU A 4 5.25 1.62 -19.28
C LEU A 4 6.03 1.96 -18.01
N GLN A 5 7.27 2.44 -18.16
CA GLN A 5 8.06 2.93 -17.02
C GLN A 5 7.39 4.13 -16.33
N ARG A 6 6.78 5.04 -17.10
CA ARG A 6 6.02 6.16 -16.53
C ARG A 6 4.77 5.68 -15.78
N LEU A 7 4.04 4.72 -16.33
CA LEU A 7 2.88 4.11 -15.67
C LEU A 7 3.29 3.39 -14.38
N SER A 8 4.35 2.58 -14.41
CA SER A 8 4.88 1.91 -13.22
C SER A 8 5.21 2.89 -12.09
N ARG A 9 5.90 4.00 -12.42
CA ARG A 9 6.21 5.07 -11.45
C ARG A 9 4.96 5.76 -10.89
N LEU A 10 3.94 5.99 -11.73
CA LEU A 10 2.67 6.56 -11.27
C LEU A 10 1.94 5.61 -10.33
N GLU A 11 1.89 4.32 -10.66
CA GLU A 11 1.24 3.32 -9.82
C GLU A 11 1.98 3.12 -8.49
N GLN A 12 3.32 3.22 -8.50
CA GLN A 12 4.15 3.22 -7.30
C GLN A 12 3.89 4.43 -6.39
N ARG A 13 3.75 5.63 -6.96
CA ARG A 13 3.42 6.85 -6.18
C ARG A 13 2.07 6.74 -5.49
N LYS A 14 1.06 6.21 -6.18
CA LYS A 14 -0.24 5.95 -5.56
C LYS A 14 -0.15 4.93 -4.42
N LEU A 15 0.72 3.92 -4.53
CA LEU A 15 0.96 2.98 -3.44
C LEU A 15 1.62 3.66 -2.23
N SER A 16 2.56 4.58 -2.43
CA SER A 16 3.16 5.34 -1.32
C SER A 16 2.14 6.27 -0.66
N GLU A 17 1.33 6.98 -1.44
CA GLU A 17 0.26 7.83 -0.91
C GLU A 17 -0.75 7.03 -0.06
N LEU A 18 -1.15 5.83 -0.53
CA LEU A 18 -2.02 4.94 0.23
C LEU A 18 -1.36 4.41 1.51
N ALA A 19 -0.03 4.20 1.50
CA ALA A 19 0.72 3.79 2.68
C ALA A 19 0.77 4.91 3.74
N GLU A 20 0.99 6.16 3.31
CA GLU A 20 0.93 7.34 4.19
C GLU A 20 -0.46 7.51 4.80
N GLN A 21 -1.53 7.39 4.00
CA GLN A 21 -2.90 7.44 4.50
C GLN A 21 -3.19 6.34 5.52
N LYS A 22 -2.69 5.12 5.28
CA LYS A 22 -2.82 4.01 6.22
C LYS A 22 -2.12 4.32 7.55
N GLN A 23 -0.92 4.90 7.51
CA GLN A 23 -0.18 5.27 8.72
C GLN A 23 -0.90 6.38 9.49
N ALA A 24 -1.38 7.42 8.80
CA ALA A 24 -2.18 8.49 9.42
C ALA A 24 -3.47 7.95 10.07
N LEU A 25 -4.14 6.99 9.41
CA LEU A 25 -5.33 6.35 9.97
C LEU A 25 -5.00 5.53 11.22
N GLN A 26 -3.89 4.79 11.23
CA GLN A 26 -3.42 4.04 12.40
C GLN A 26 -3.12 4.96 13.59
N GLN A 27 -2.48 6.11 13.34
CA GLN A 27 -2.23 7.10 14.40
C GLN A 27 -3.54 7.64 14.98
N ARG A 28 -4.53 7.96 14.13
CA ARG A 28 -5.86 8.40 14.59
C ARG A 28 -6.58 7.31 15.39
N GLN A 29 -6.52 6.06 14.97
CA GLN A 29 -7.10 4.95 15.74
C GLN A 29 -6.45 4.82 17.12
N ALA A 30 -5.12 4.90 17.20
CA ALA A 30 -4.42 4.86 18.48
C ALA A 30 -4.82 6.04 19.40
N GLN A 31 -5.00 7.24 18.83
CA GLN A 31 -5.47 8.40 19.57
C GLN A 31 -6.89 8.21 20.12
N VAL A 32 -7.83 7.74 19.29
CA VAL A 32 -9.22 7.48 19.72
C VAL A 32 -9.26 6.37 20.78
N GLN A 33 -8.48 5.32 20.63
CA GLN A 33 -8.35 4.26 21.65
C GLN A 33 -7.79 4.81 22.97
N GLY A 34 -6.78 5.67 22.93
CA GLY A 34 -6.27 6.36 24.12
C GLY A 34 -7.34 7.21 24.82
N GLN A 35 -8.14 7.95 24.05
CA GLN A 35 -9.26 8.74 24.59
C GLN A 35 -10.34 7.85 25.20
N GLN A 36 -10.68 6.72 24.57
CA GLN A 36 -11.63 5.75 25.13
C GLN A 36 -11.15 5.19 26.47
N GLN A 37 -9.86 4.87 26.59
CA GLN A 37 -9.27 4.41 27.84
C GLN A 37 -9.33 5.48 28.93
N GLN A 38 -9.01 6.74 28.60
CA GLN A 38 -9.12 7.85 29.54
C GLN A 38 -10.57 8.07 30.03
N VAL A 39 -11.54 8.02 29.12
CA VAL A 39 -12.97 8.12 29.49
C VAL A 39 -13.37 6.96 30.39
N ALA A 40 -12.93 5.73 30.11
CA ALA A 40 -13.22 4.57 30.94
C ALA A 40 -12.60 4.69 32.35
N LEU A 41 -11.40 5.26 32.47
CA LEU A 41 -10.76 5.55 33.77
C LEU A 41 -11.52 6.64 34.55
N LEU A 42 -12.02 7.66 33.86
CA LEU A 42 -12.86 8.68 34.52
C LEU A 42 -14.18 8.08 34.99
N GLU A 43 -14.84 7.26 34.16
CA GLU A 43 -16.06 6.56 34.54
C GLU A 43 -15.85 5.67 35.78
N SER A 44 -14.76 4.89 35.83
CA SER A 44 -14.45 4.05 36.99
C SER A 44 -14.18 4.88 38.25
N HIS A 45 -13.42 5.97 38.12
CA HIS A 45 -13.12 6.87 39.23
C HIS A 45 -14.39 7.53 39.81
N TYR A 46 -15.25 8.09 38.95
CA TYR A 46 -16.46 8.77 39.42
C TYR A 46 -17.58 7.81 39.85
N SER A 47 -17.65 6.60 39.32
CA SER A 47 -18.62 5.58 39.78
C SER A 47 -18.26 4.98 41.14
N GLN A 48 -16.98 4.99 41.52
CA GLN A 48 -16.50 4.55 42.83
C GLN A 48 -16.62 5.65 43.91
N PHE A 49 -16.97 6.87 43.53
CA PHE A 49 -17.15 7.99 44.46
C PHE A 49 -18.39 7.77 45.34
N ARG A 50 -18.19 7.10 46.49
CA ARG A 50 -19.25 6.78 47.48
C ARG A 50 -19.16 7.59 48.78
N GLN A 51 -18.11 8.41 48.94
CA GLN A 51 -17.86 9.16 50.16
C GLN A 51 -17.64 10.64 49.81
N GLY A 52 -18.48 11.52 50.37
CA GLY A 52 -18.43 12.95 50.11
C GLY A 52 -19.72 13.66 50.48
N SER A 53 -19.72 14.99 50.45
CA SER A 53 -20.95 15.77 50.63
C SER A 53 -21.98 15.45 49.55
N ILE A 54 -23.26 15.70 49.82
CA ILE A 54 -24.35 15.55 48.84
C ILE A 54 -24.02 16.27 47.52
N VAL A 55 -23.36 17.44 47.61
CA VAL A 55 -22.89 18.20 46.44
C VAL A 55 -21.86 17.42 45.63
N GLY A 56 -20.92 16.72 46.29
CA GLY A 56 -19.94 15.86 45.62
C GLY A 56 -20.58 14.67 44.89
N LEU A 57 -21.62 14.06 45.47
CA LEU A 57 -22.38 12.98 44.86
C LEU A 57 -23.20 13.46 43.64
N CYS A 58 -23.85 14.62 43.74
CA CYS A 58 -24.54 15.22 42.60
C CYS A 58 -23.57 15.58 41.46
N ASN A 59 -22.39 16.08 41.80
CA ASN A 59 -21.35 16.42 40.82
C ASN A 59 -20.80 15.17 40.11
N SER A 60 -20.52 14.08 40.83
CA SER A 60 -20.04 12.83 40.22
C SER A 60 -21.10 12.25 39.27
N GLN A 61 -22.37 12.27 39.66
CA GLN A 61 -23.47 11.80 38.82
C GLN A 61 -23.66 12.67 37.57
N ALA A 62 -23.55 13.99 37.70
CA ALA A 62 -23.61 14.91 36.55
C ALA A 62 -22.43 14.71 35.58
N LEU A 63 -21.23 14.43 36.09
CA LEU A 63 -20.06 14.12 35.26
C LEU A 63 -20.24 12.78 34.52
N LEU A 64 -20.74 11.74 35.19
CA LEU A 64 -21.04 10.45 34.54
C LEU A 64 -22.07 10.61 33.40
N GLN A 65 -23.11 11.42 33.61
CA GLN A 65 -24.08 11.73 32.56
C GLN A 65 -23.45 12.46 31.37
N ARG A 66 -22.48 13.34 31.61
CA ARG A 66 -21.74 14.04 30.54
C ARG A 66 -20.75 13.15 29.80
N LEU A 67 -20.23 12.09 30.43
CA LEU A 67 -19.30 11.15 29.79
C LEU A 67 -20.00 10.20 28.81
N GLN A 68 -21.28 9.88 29.02
CA GLN A 68 -22.05 9.00 28.12
C GLN A 68 -22.04 9.44 26.63
N PRO A 69 -22.43 10.69 26.28
CA PRO A 69 -22.39 11.13 24.89
C PRO A 69 -20.96 11.16 24.31
N LEU A 70 -19.96 11.46 25.14
CA LEU A 70 -18.55 11.44 24.73
C LEU A 70 -18.11 10.02 24.34
N LYS A 71 -18.46 9.03 25.17
CA LYS A 71 -18.18 7.61 24.91
C LYS A 71 -18.87 7.12 23.64
N GLN A 72 -20.13 7.49 23.44
CA GLN A 72 -20.86 7.18 22.21
C GLN A 72 -20.17 7.78 20.98
N SER A 73 -19.77 9.06 21.05
CA SER A 73 -19.05 9.73 19.96
C SER A 73 -17.73 9.03 19.63
N LEU A 74 -16.93 8.67 20.65
CA LEU A 74 -15.66 7.96 20.45
C LEU A 74 -15.88 6.56 19.87
N ASN A 75 -16.93 5.85 20.26
CA ASN A 75 -17.29 4.55 19.69
C ASN A 75 -17.68 4.68 18.21
N THR A 76 -18.50 5.67 17.86
CA THR A 76 -18.84 5.95 16.46
C THR A 76 -17.60 6.32 15.65
N GLN A 77 -16.70 7.14 16.19
CA GLN A 77 -15.43 7.46 15.53
C GLN A 77 -14.59 6.20 15.30
N GLN A 78 -14.45 5.32 16.30
CA GLN A 78 -13.71 4.07 16.16
C GLN A 78 -14.30 3.17 15.06
N GLN A 79 -15.63 3.08 14.96
CA GLN A 79 -16.31 2.34 13.89
C GLN A 79 -16.04 2.95 12.51
N LEU A 80 -16.15 4.27 12.38
CA LEU A 80 -15.87 4.99 11.13
C LEU A 80 -14.42 4.78 10.67
N LEU A 81 -13.46 4.87 11.59
CA LEU A 81 -12.05 4.61 11.32
C LEU A 81 -11.81 3.14 10.92
N GLY A 82 -12.55 2.18 11.50
CA GLY A 82 -12.50 0.77 11.10
C GLY A 82 -12.99 0.55 9.67
N ASN A 83 -14.11 1.17 9.30
CA ASN A 83 -14.65 1.11 7.93
C ASN A 83 -13.68 1.76 6.92
N GLU A 84 -13.08 2.89 7.27
CA GLU A 84 -12.08 3.55 6.45
C GLU A 84 -10.82 2.70 6.25
N GLN A 85 -10.40 1.97 7.28
CA GLN A 85 -9.26 1.04 7.19
C GLN A 85 -9.53 -0.09 6.20
N GLN A 86 -10.72 -0.69 6.25
CA GLN A 86 -11.12 -1.73 5.31
C GLN A 86 -11.19 -1.19 3.87
N ARG A 87 -11.75 0.01 3.69
CA ARG A 87 -11.78 0.69 2.39
C ARG A 87 -10.37 0.94 1.84
N LEU A 88 -9.47 1.49 2.65
CA LEU A 88 -8.08 1.74 2.25
C LEU A 88 -7.35 0.44 1.91
N GLN A 89 -7.58 -0.63 2.67
CA GLN A 89 -7.00 -1.94 2.38
C GLN A 89 -7.45 -2.48 1.01
N GLY A 90 -8.74 -2.37 0.68
CA GLY A 90 -9.26 -2.74 -0.63
C GLY A 90 -8.63 -1.93 -1.76
N LEU A 91 -8.54 -0.61 -1.60
CA LEU A 91 -7.87 0.28 -2.58
C LEU A 91 -6.40 -0.09 -2.76
N TRP A 92 -5.69 -0.35 -1.66
CA TRP A 92 -4.29 -0.75 -1.70
C TRP A 92 -4.08 -2.07 -2.44
N GLN A 93 -4.90 -3.09 -2.19
CA GLN A 93 -4.82 -4.37 -2.90
C GLN A 93 -5.07 -4.21 -4.40
N GLN A 94 -6.08 -3.43 -4.78
CA GLN A 94 -6.37 -3.14 -6.18
C GLN A 94 -5.20 -2.42 -6.85
N GLN A 95 -4.63 -1.43 -6.18
CA GLN A 95 -3.52 -0.64 -6.67
C GLN A 95 -2.23 -1.47 -6.78
N LEU A 96 -1.99 -2.37 -5.83
CA LEU A 96 -0.88 -3.32 -5.87
C LEU A 96 -1.00 -4.25 -7.08
N GLY A 97 -2.20 -4.79 -7.32
CA GLY A 97 -2.47 -5.63 -8.48
C GLY A 97 -2.30 -4.88 -9.81
N ARG A 98 -2.54 -3.57 -9.87
CA ARG A 98 -2.23 -2.74 -11.06
C ARG A 98 -0.73 -2.59 -11.26
N TYR A 99 0.00 -2.23 -10.20
CA TYR A 99 1.46 -2.09 -10.22
C TYR A 99 2.15 -3.39 -10.67
N GLN A 100 1.77 -4.53 -10.09
CA GLN A 100 2.31 -5.84 -10.44
C GLN A 100 2.06 -6.19 -11.91
N ARG A 101 0.85 -5.94 -12.43
CA ARG A 101 0.53 -6.20 -13.84
C ARG A 101 1.35 -5.35 -14.81
N VAL A 102 1.53 -4.07 -14.51
CA VAL A 102 2.34 -3.17 -15.34
C VAL A 102 3.80 -3.65 -15.39
N ASN A 103 4.37 -3.99 -14.24
CA ASN A 103 5.77 -4.45 -14.18
C ASN A 103 5.97 -5.82 -14.82
N TRP A 104 5.01 -6.73 -14.63
CA TRP A 104 5.04 -8.03 -15.29
C TRP A 104 5.02 -7.87 -16.82
N PHE A 105 4.14 -7.01 -17.33
CA PHE A 105 4.06 -6.74 -18.77
C PHE A 105 5.34 -6.06 -19.29
N ASP A 106 5.94 -5.14 -18.53
CA ASP A 106 7.23 -4.53 -18.90
C ASP A 106 8.33 -5.59 -18.99
N GLY A 107 8.42 -6.50 -18.02
CA GLY A 107 9.36 -7.63 -18.05
C GLY A 107 9.17 -8.54 -19.26
N GLN A 108 7.93 -8.85 -19.63
CA GLN A 108 7.61 -9.62 -20.85
C GLN A 108 8.06 -8.90 -22.13
N GLN A 109 7.88 -7.58 -22.21
CA GLN A 109 8.33 -6.78 -23.36
C GLN A 109 9.85 -6.76 -23.47
N GLN A 110 10.55 -6.58 -22.34
CA GLN A 110 12.02 -6.62 -22.31
C GLN A 110 12.55 -7.99 -22.74
N GLN A 111 11.94 -9.08 -22.27
CA GLN A 111 12.33 -10.43 -22.67
C GLN A 111 12.12 -10.69 -24.17
N ARG A 112 10.98 -10.26 -24.72
CA ARG A 112 10.72 -10.35 -26.17
C ARG A 112 11.72 -9.53 -26.97
N GLN A 113 12.09 -8.35 -26.49
CA GLN A 113 13.07 -7.50 -27.16
C GLN A 113 14.47 -8.14 -27.15
N ARG A 114 14.90 -8.72 -26.02
CA ARG A 114 16.16 -9.46 -25.93
C ARG A 114 16.22 -10.63 -26.90
N ARG A 115 15.17 -11.46 -26.93
CA ARG A 115 15.10 -12.60 -27.88
C ARG A 115 15.19 -12.16 -29.34
N ARG A 116 14.58 -11.04 -29.71
CA ARG A 116 14.68 -10.50 -31.07
C ARG A 116 16.09 -10.04 -31.40
N LEU A 117 16.78 -9.38 -30.46
CA LEU A 117 18.16 -8.96 -30.65
C LEU A 117 19.09 -10.17 -30.76
N GLU A 118 18.94 -11.17 -29.88
CA GLU A 118 19.70 -12.43 -29.93
C GLU A 118 19.53 -13.16 -31.27
N GLN A 119 18.30 -13.21 -31.79
CA GLN A 119 18.03 -13.80 -33.11
C GLN A 119 18.65 -13.00 -34.27
N GLN A 120 18.63 -11.67 -34.19
CA GLN A 120 19.27 -10.81 -35.18
C GLN A 120 20.80 -10.96 -35.15
N GLU A 121 21.40 -11.02 -33.97
CA GLU A 121 22.83 -11.25 -33.78
C GLU A 121 23.25 -12.62 -34.31
N GLN A 122 22.50 -13.68 -34.00
CA GLN A 122 22.74 -15.03 -34.55
C GLN A 122 22.66 -15.03 -36.07
N PHE A 123 21.62 -14.44 -36.64
CA PHE A 123 21.46 -14.36 -38.10
C PHE A 123 22.64 -13.64 -38.78
N GLN A 124 23.10 -12.52 -38.21
CA GLN A 124 24.26 -11.79 -38.74
C GLN A 124 25.56 -12.60 -38.64
N LEU A 125 25.76 -13.35 -37.54
CA LEU A 125 26.91 -14.24 -37.39
C LEU A 125 26.88 -15.39 -38.41
N ASP A 126 25.70 -15.96 -38.66
CA ASP A 126 25.51 -17.03 -39.65
C ASP A 126 25.78 -16.54 -41.07
N GLU A 127 25.30 -15.34 -41.44
CA GLU A 127 25.59 -14.72 -42.74
C GLU A 127 27.10 -14.45 -42.93
N LEU A 128 27.77 -13.96 -41.88
CA LEU A 128 29.23 -13.74 -41.90
C LEU A 128 30.00 -15.06 -42.04
N ALA A 129 29.61 -16.10 -41.31
CA ALA A 129 30.20 -17.43 -41.42
C ALA A 129 29.98 -18.05 -42.81
N GLY A 130 28.77 -17.92 -43.36
CA GLY A 130 28.44 -18.36 -44.71
C GLY A 130 29.24 -17.63 -45.79
N SER A 131 29.37 -16.31 -45.69
CA SER A 131 30.20 -15.48 -46.59
C SER A 131 31.69 -15.81 -46.50
N SER A 132 32.20 -16.05 -45.28
CA SER A 132 33.58 -16.47 -45.04
C SER A 132 33.86 -17.84 -45.64
N MET A 133 32.97 -18.83 -45.42
CA MET A 133 33.09 -20.15 -46.03
C MET A 133 33.02 -20.11 -47.56
N ALA A 134 32.12 -19.31 -48.12
CA ALA A 134 32.02 -19.14 -49.58
C ALA A 134 33.33 -18.57 -50.16
N ARG A 135 33.92 -17.55 -49.50
CA ARG A 135 35.23 -16.99 -49.90
C ARG A 135 36.37 -18.01 -49.76
N LEU A 136 36.39 -18.79 -48.68
CA LEU A 136 37.44 -19.80 -48.48
C LEU A 136 37.37 -20.92 -49.53
N LYS A 137 36.16 -21.39 -49.86
CA LYS A 137 35.93 -22.35 -50.97
C LYS A 137 36.35 -21.76 -52.32
N ALA A 138 35.97 -20.52 -52.62
CA ALA A 138 36.36 -19.84 -53.86
C ALA A 138 37.89 -19.62 -53.97
N SER A 139 38.59 -19.48 -52.84
CA SER A 139 40.05 -19.34 -52.80
C SER A 139 40.84 -20.65 -52.90
N GLY A 140 40.16 -21.81 -52.99
CA GLY A 140 40.79 -23.13 -53.07
C GLY A 140 41.46 -23.62 -51.77
N LYS A 141 41.28 -22.90 -50.65
CA LYS A 141 41.88 -23.23 -49.34
C LYS A 141 41.07 -24.25 -48.53
N LEU A 142 39.84 -24.54 -48.95
CA LEU A 142 38.97 -25.57 -48.37
C LEU A 142 38.57 -26.51 -49.51
N ARG A 143 39.09 -27.74 -49.48
CA ARG A 143 38.65 -28.87 -50.31
C ARG A 143 37.39 -29.49 -49.74
#